data_AF-F1A1C5-F1
#
_entry.id   AF-F1A1C5-F1
#
_cell.length_a   1.000
_cell.length_b   1.000
_cell.length_c   1.000
_cell.angle_alpha   90.00
_cell.angle_beta   90.00
_cell.angle_gamma   90.00
#
_symmetry.space_group_name_H-M   'P 1'
#
loop_
_entity.id
_entity.type
_entity.pdbx_description
1 polymer ?
#
loop_
_entity_poly.entity_id
_entity_poly.type
_entity_poly.pdbx_seq_one_letter_code
_entity_poly.pdbx_strand_id
1 'polypeptide(L)'
;MIETENSSSKTIFQKRKTESSGSSKKKRTSNKHDNNETTETIEQFSTTSTLKVDKLPPHSPSLERFSAMSKPRESILTTPNESDIGWGTFNYIAICYVMAGFSMMADSYINKGTLVDFELFWWLVINYQVLIYVTLGLATWSFFNYFCTRQFAKHRIPSGVSIFLYVFWQFVCFAGSISFVLAHEMSPILSGGTGLQICVYSLKNHSYWHTNYFLTKGLDKAKSKVVRVDLTPNISFRHFLYFMVAPTLVFETSFPRTKSIRWTYVLKELIAGAGAFLMFYIVCLYSNKF
;
A
#
# COMPACT_ATOMS: atom_id res chain seq x y z
N MET A 1 2.60 -52.27 -34.72
CA MET A 1 2.94 -53.36 -33.80
C MET A 1 3.43 -52.71 -32.53
N ILE A 2 2.60 -52.70 -31.48
CA ILE A 2 2.82 -52.14 -30.14
C ILE A 2 2.94 -50.59 -30.16
N GLU A 3 2.04 -49.74 -29.63
CA GLU A 3 0.77 -49.88 -28.89
C GLU A 3 0.90 -50.36 -27.41
N THR A 4 0.55 -49.62 -26.33
CA THR A 4 -0.02 -48.25 -26.13
C THR A 4 0.12 -47.77 -24.65
N GLU A 5 0.63 -46.56 -24.36
CA GLU A 5 0.57 -45.88 -23.03
C GLU A 5 0.82 -44.35 -23.12
N ASN A 6 0.30 -43.46 -22.26
CA ASN A 6 -0.85 -43.57 -21.37
C ASN A 6 -1.54 -42.19 -21.14
N SER A 7 -2.87 -42.18 -21.12
CA SER A 7 -3.72 -41.01 -20.86
C SER A 7 -3.83 -40.73 -19.35
N SER A 8 -2.99 -39.83 -18.80
CA SER A 8 -2.98 -39.52 -17.35
C SER A 8 -2.99 -38.03 -16.97
N SER A 9 -3.61 -37.15 -17.77
CA SER A 9 -3.65 -35.69 -17.49
C SER A 9 -5.01 -35.00 -17.59
N LYS A 10 -6.14 -35.73 -17.64
CA LYS A 10 -7.49 -35.12 -17.77
C LYS A 10 -8.49 -35.47 -16.67
N THR A 11 -8.15 -36.33 -15.71
CA THR A 11 -9.13 -36.93 -14.77
C THR A 11 -9.22 -36.29 -13.37
N ILE A 12 -8.37 -35.29 -13.06
CA ILE A 12 -8.30 -34.72 -11.70
C ILE A 12 -9.33 -33.59 -11.47
N PHE A 13 -9.77 -32.89 -12.53
CA PHE A 13 -10.63 -31.69 -12.39
C PHE A 13 -12.13 -31.96 -12.15
N GLN A 14 -12.59 -33.22 -12.15
CA GLN A 14 -14.01 -33.58 -11.97
C GLN A 14 -14.35 -34.17 -10.59
N LYS A 15 -13.37 -34.60 -9.79
CA LYS A 15 -13.61 -35.38 -8.55
C LYS A 15 -13.68 -34.54 -7.26
N ARG A 16 -14.42 -33.42 -7.26
CA ARG A 16 -14.61 -32.60 -6.03
C ARG A 16 -15.99 -31.93 -5.87
N LYS A 17 -16.99 -32.32 -6.67
CA LYS A 17 -18.32 -31.66 -6.67
C LYS A 17 -19.51 -32.58 -6.35
N THR A 18 -19.27 -33.80 -5.91
CA THR A 18 -20.32 -34.82 -5.63
C THR A 18 -19.95 -35.67 -4.41
N GLU A 19 -19.99 -35.09 -3.21
CA GLU A 19 -19.96 -35.84 -1.93
C GLU A 19 -20.32 -34.93 -0.73
N SER A 20 -21.58 -34.45 -0.67
CA SER A 20 -22.21 -33.99 0.58
C SER A 20 -23.72 -33.79 0.40
N SER A 21 -24.48 -34.89 0.27
CA SER A 21 -25.94 -34.84 0.22
C SER A 21 -26.58 -36.15 0.68
N GLY A 22 -27.24 -36.12 1.84
CA GLY A 22 -27.95 -37.26 2.45
C GLY A 22 -27.05 -38.19 3.27
N SER A 23 -27.50 -38.80 4.37
CA SER A 23 -28.84 -38.76 4.99
C SER A 23 -28.75 -39.30 6.43
N SER A 24 -29.56 -38.76 7.36
CA SER A 24 -30.05 -39.53 8.51
C SER A 24 -31.34 -38.95 9.08
N LYS A 25 -32.45 -39.68 8.89
CA LYS A 25 -33.73 -39.45 9.58
C LYS A 25 -33.72 -40.12 10.96
N LYS A 26 -34.23 -39.44 11.99
CA LYS A 26 -34.94 -40.11 13.11
C LYS A 26 -36.10 -39.26 13.62
N LYS A 27 -37.03 -39.89 14.32
CA LYS A 27 -38.48 -39.59 14.37
C LYS A 27 -38.95 -39.57 15.83
N ARG A 28 -39.72 -38.55 16.28
CA ARG A 28 -40.84 -38.65 17.27
C ARG A 28 -41.54 -37.32 17.66
N THR A 29 -42.79 -37.20 17.25
CA THR A 29 -44.03 -36.73 17.94
C THR A 29 -44.00 -36.21 19.41
N SER A 30 -44.65 -35.07 19.70
CA SER A 30 -46.00 -34.93 20.35
C SER A 30 -46.22 -33.74 21.33
N ASN A 31 -47.48 -33.27 21.43
CA ASN A 31 -48.17 -32.42 22.46
C ASN A 31 -47.76 -30.94 22.63
N LYS A 32 -48.61 -29.91 22.43
CA LYS A 32 -49.95 -29.53 22.96
C LYS A 32 -49.97 -29.10 24.46
N HIS A 33 -50.09 -27.80 24.76
CA HIS A 33 -51.27 -27.17 25.43
C HIS A 33 -51.13 -25.63 25.63
N ASP A 34 -52.09 -24.88 25.07
CA ASP A 34 -52.95 -23.81 25.60
C ASP A 34 -52.59 -22.83 26.77
N ASN A 35 -52.97 -21.56 26.53
CA ASN A 35 -53.70 -20.59 27.38
C ASN A 35 -53.03 -19.59 28.37
N ASN A 36 -53.31 -18.31 28.05
CA ASN A 36 -53.90 -17.24 28.88
C ASN A 36 -53.10 -16.20 29.70
N GLU A 37 -53.71 -15.01 29.66
CA GLU A 37 -53.80 -13.91 30.65
C GLU A 37 -52.74 -12.79 30.77
N THR A 38 -53.01 -11.72 30.01
CA THR A 38 -53.27 -10.32 30.42
C THR A 38 -52.76 -9.72 31.75
N THR A 39 -52.24 -8.49 31.62
CA THR A 39 -52.50 -7.29 32.47
C THR A 39 -51.48 -6.86 33.55
N GLU A 40 -50.88 -5.69 33.25
CA GLU A 40 -50.43 -4.57 34.11
C GLU A 40 -49.21 -4.64 35.07
N THR A 41 -48.22 -3.82 34.69
CA THR A 41 -47.64 -2.70 35.47
C THR A 41 -46.82 -3.01 36.75
N ILE A 42 -45.52 -2.71 36.67
CA ILE A 42 -44.83 -1.75 37.55
C ILE A 42 -43.55 -1.25 36.84
N GLU A 43 -43.15 -0.01 37.15
CA GLU A 43 -42.11 0.77 36.50
C GLU A 43 -40.70 0.17 36.65
N GLN A 44 -39.85 0.28 35.61
CA GLN A 44 -38.44 0.62 35.84
C GLN A 44 -37.74 1.28 34.62
N PHE A 45 -37.01 2.33 34.95
CA PHE A 45 -36.28 3.25 34.09
C PHE A 45 -35.08 2.57 33.40
N SER A 46 -35.10 2.40 32.06
CA SER A 46 -33.92 2.20 31.19
C SER A 46 -34.27 1.98 29.72
N THR A 47 -33.76 2.79 28.78
CA THR A 47 -33.24 2.24 27.50
C THR A 47 -32.26 3.17 26.77
N THR A 48 -30.99 2.77 26.78
CA THR A 48 -29.97 3.17 25.80
C THR A 48 -30.45 2.84 24.38
N SER A 49 -30.50 3.83 23.48
CA SER A 49 -30.86 3.60 22.07
C SER A 49 -29.70 2.95 21.31
N THR A 50 -29.79 1.62 21.15
CA THR A 50 -28.82 0.82 20.41
C THR A 50 -28.87 1.12 18.91
N LEU A 51 -27.76 1.61 18.35
CA LEU A 51 -27.59 1.79 16.91
C LEU A 51 -27.55 0.43 16.21
N LYS A 52 -28.58 0.13 15.40
CA LYS A 52 -28.57 -1.03 14.50
C LYS A 52 -27.55 -0.81 13.39
N VAL A 53 -26.54 -1.68 13.33
CA VAL A 53 -25.59 -1.78 12.22
C VAL A 53 -26.16 -2.77 11.20
N ASP A 54 -27.01 -2.28 10.29
CA ASP A 54 -27.48 -3.08 9.17
C ASP A 54 -26.36 -3.33 8.16
N LYS A 55 -26.25 -4.57 7.68
CA LYS A 55 -25.13 -5.07 6.86
C LYS A 55 -25.29 -4.84 5.35
N LEU A 56 -26.36 -4.20 4.88
CA LEU A 56 -26.54 -3.93 3.45
C LEU A 56 -25.82 -2.63 3.04
N PRO A 57 -25.05 -2.63 1.94
CA PRO A 57 -24.40 -1.43 1.44
C PRO A 57 -25.44 -0.46 0.85
N PRO A 58 -25.25 0.87 0.98
CA PRO A 58 -26.02 1.82 0.22
C PRO A 58 -25.70 1.64 -1.28
N HIS A 59 -26.71 1.32 -2.09
CA HIS A 59 -26.57 1.15 -3.53
C HIS A 59 -26.22 2.49 -4.20
N SER A 60 -24.93 2.75 -4.36
CA SER A 60 -24.44 3.66 -5.39
C SER A 60 -23.23 3.03 -6.09
N PRO A 61 -23.23 2.90 -7.43
CA PRO A 61 -22.11 2.31 -8.17
C PRO A 61 -20.77 3.02 -7.91
N SER A 62 -20.81 4.30 -7.55
CA SER A 62 -19.64 5.09 -7.15
C SER A 62 -18.99 4.64 -5.84
N LEU A 63 -19.77 4.16 -4.86
CA LEU A 63 -19.25 3.70 -3.57
C LEU A 63 -18.81 2.23 -3.63
N GLU A 64 -19.44 1.41 -4.49
CA GLU A 64 -19.04 0.02 -4.74
C GLU A 64 -17.59 -0.09 -5.25
N ARG A 65 -17.10 0.89 -6.04
CA ARG A 65 -15.69 0.95 -6.47
C ARG A 65 -14.69 1.03 -5.31
N PHE A 66 -15.08 1.59 -4.16
CA PHE A 66 -14.26 1.68 -2.95
C PHE A 66 -14.53 0.55 -1.95
N SER A 67 -15.34 -0.46 -2.30
CA SER A 67 -15.62 -1.61 -1.42
C SER A 67 -14.46 -2.59 -1.29
N ALA A 68 -13.52 -2.59 -2.25
CA ALA A 68 -12.33 -3.42 -2.25
C ALA A 68 -11.23 -2.84 -1.34
N MET A 69 -11.43 -2.92 -0.02
CA MET A 69 -10.44 -2.50 0.98
C MET A 69 -9.18 -3.38 0.94
N SER A 70 -8.02 -2.76 1.22
CA SER A 70 -6.78 -3.51 1.43
C SER A 70 -6.90 -4.50 2.60
N LYS A 71 -6.40 -5.71 2.40
CA LYS A 71 -6.42 -6.78 3.41
C LYS A 71 -5.04 -6.92 4.03
N PRO A 72 -4.91 -7.08 5.36
CA PRO A 72 -3.62 -7.40 5.97
C PRO A 72 -3.13 -8.74 5.42
N ARG A 73 -1.98 -8.70 4.74
CA ARG A 73 -1.28 -9.84 4.14
C ARG A 73 0.21 -9.58 4.30
N GLU A 74 0.97 -10.62 4.64
CA GLU A 74 2.43 -10.57 4.61
C GLU A 74 2.91 -10.65 3.14
N SER A 75 4.10 -10.14 2.84
CA SER A 75 4.67 -10.17 1.49
C SER A 75 4.99 -11.60 1.06
N ILE A 76 4.74 -11.95 -0.22
CA ILE A 76 4.94 -13.31 -0.74
C ILE A 76 6.37 -13.84 -0.52
N LEU A 77 7.37 -12.96 -0.65
CA LEU A 77 8.80 -13.28 -0.42
C LEU A 77 9.16 -13.47 1.06
N THR A 78 8.24 -13.17 1.98
CA THR A 78 8.42 -13.32 3.44
C THR A 78 7.62 -14.47 4.04
N THR A 79 6.66 -15.01 3.29
CA THR A 79 5.82 -16.14 3.72
C THR A 79 6.42 -17.47 3.27
N PRO A 80 6.86 -18.37 4.17
CA PRO A 80 7.44 -19.67 3.81
C PRO A 80 6.38 -20.72 3.43
N ASN A 81 5.21 -20.32 2.96
CA ASN A 81 4.18 -21.26 2.53
C ASN A 81 4.52 -21.79 1.12
N GLU A 82 4.71 -23.11 1.04
CA GLU A 82 4.64 -23.96 -0.17
C GLU A 82 5.92 -24.13 -1.03
N SER A 83 7.10 -23.57 -0.70
CA SER A 83 8.35 -24.01 -1.37
C SER A 83 9.66 -23.84 -0.57
N ASP A 84 10.16 -24.93 0.01
CA ASP A 84 11.50 -24.99 0.62
C ASP A 84 12.63 -24.67 -0.39
N ILE A 85 12.40 -25.01 -1.67
CA ILE A 85 13.31 -24.74 -2.80
C ILE A 85 13.56 -23.22 -2.96
N GLY A 86 12.56 -22.37 -2.69
CA GLY A 86 12.69 -20.91 -2.79
C GLY A 86 13.64 -20.32 -1.73
N TRP A 87 13.64 -20.89 -0.52
CA TRP A 87 14.52 -20.43 0.55
C TRP A 87 15.95 -20.97 0.40
N GLY A 88 16.11 -22.21 -0.08
CA GLY A 88 17.42 -22.76 -0.43
C GLY A 88 18.12 -21.95 -1.54
N THR A 89 17.39 -21.59 -2.60
CA THR A 89 17.93 -20.74 -3.68
C THR A 89 18.21 -19.31 -3.22
N PHE A 90 17.34 -18.70 -2.42
CA PHE A 90 17.60 -17.38 -1.82
C PHE A 90 18.86 -17.37 -0.95
N ASN A 91 19.03 -18.36 -0.07
CA ASN A 91 20.22 -18.48 0.79
C ASN A 91 21.49 -18.73 -0.04
N TYR A 92 21.42 -19.54 -1.10
CA TYR A 92 22.54 -19.76 -2.02
C TYR A 92 22.94 -18.46 -2.73
N ILE A 93 21.98 -17.72 -3.28
CA ILE A 93 22.23 -16.41 -3.90
C ILE A 93 22.86 -15.44 -2.90
N ALA A 94 22.36 -15.39 -1.65
CA ALA A 94 22.93 -14.54 -0.61
C ALA A 94 24.39 -14.91 -0.27
N ILE A 95 24.72 -16.21 -0.19
CA ILE A 95 26.10 -16.67 0.01
C ILE A 95 26.98 -16.29 -1.19
N CYS A 96 26.54 -16.54 -2.42
CA CYS A 96 27.26 -16.14 -3.63
C CYS A 96 27.50 -14.62 -3.68
N TYR A 97 26.51 -13.82 -3.27
CA TYR A 97 26.59 -12.36 -3.21
C TYR A 97 27.65 -11.89 -2.21
N VAL A 98 27.65 -12.45 -0.99
CA VAL A 98 28.66 -12.16 0.04
C VAL A 98 30.06 -12.60 -0.41
N MET A 99 30.20 -13.79 -0.99
CA MET A 99 31.49 -14.30 -1.50
C MET A 99 32.03 -13.44 -2.66
N ALA A 100 31.18 -13.02 -3.60
CA ALA A 100 31.57 -12.12 -4.67
C ALA A 100 32.02 -10.74 -4.14
N GLY A 101 31.32 -10.22 -3.12
CA GLY A 101 31.69 -8.99 -2.44
C GLY A 101 33.08 -9.05 -1.82
N PHE A 102 33.34 -10.07 -1.00
CA PHE A 102 34.66 -10.30 -0.42
C PHE A 102 35.75 -10.49 -1.48
N SER A 103 35.46 -11.19 -2.59
CA SER A 103 36.40 -11.35 -3.69
C SER A 103 36.76 -9.99 -4.34
N MET A 104 35.78 -9.14 -4.61
CA MET A 104 36.00 -7.81 -5.20
C MET A 104 36.74 -6.87 -4.22
N MET A 105 36.43 -6.93 -2.92
CA MET A 105 37.14 -6.16 -1.89
C MET A 105 38.59 -6.61 -1.72
N ALA A 106 38.87 -7.92 -1.77
CA ALA A 106 40.21 -8.46 -1.73
C ALA A 106 41.04 -8.04 -2.96
N ASP A 107 40.44 -8.11 -4.15
CA ASP A 107 41.08 -7.66 -5.39
C ASP A 107 41.32 -6.14 -5.37
N SER A 108 40.37 -5.34 -4.87
CA SER A 108 40.57 -3.89 -4.64
C SER A 108 41.73 -3.62 -3.67
N TYR A 109 41.82 -4.36 -2.57
CA TYR A 109 42.88 -4.20 -1.58
C TYR A 109 44.26 -4.56 -2.14
N ILE A 110 44.38 -5.63 -2.93
CA ILE A 110 45.63 -6.03 -3.58
C ILE A 110 46.08 -4.99 -4.61
N ASN A 111 45.15 -4.46 -5.42
CA ASN A 111 45.50 -3.55 -6.52
C ASN A 111 45.66 -2.08 -6.09
N LYS A 112 44.86 -1.59 -5.14
CA LYS A 112 44.82 -0.16 -4.72
C LYS A 112 45.33 0.08 -3.28
N GLY A 113 45.57 -0.96 -2.49
CA GLY A 113 45.91 -0.84 -1.06
C GLY A 113 44.72 -0.47 -0.15
N THR A 114 43.53 -0.22 -0.71
CA THR A 114 42.32 0.19 0.02
C THR A 114 41.17 -0.79 -0.24
N LEU A 115 40.45 -1.15 0.82
CA LEU A 115 39.33 -2.11 0.76
C LEU A 115 38.13 -1.55 -0.02
N VAL A 116 37.81 -0.28 0.22
CA VAL A 116 36.71 0.45 -0.43
C VAL A 116 37.16 1.91 -0.56
N ASP A 117 37.07 2.42 -1.78
CA ASP A 117 37.23 3.84 -2.08
C ASP A 117 35.87 4.55 -1.93
N PHE A 118 35.86 5.76 -1.38
CA PHE A 118 34.67 6.58 -1.17
C PHE A 118 34.59 7.79 -2.11
N GLU A 119 35.55 8.01 -3.00
CA GLU A 119 35.52 9.11 -3.97
C GLU A 119 34.27 9.05 -4.86
N LEU A 120 33.95 7.86 -5.41
CA LEU A 120 32.73 7.65 -6.20
C LEU A 120 31.46 7.96 -5.40
N PHE A 121 31.41 7.65 -4.11
CA PHE A 121 30.27 7.97 -3.25
C PHE A 121 30.09 9.49 -3.09
N TRP A 122 31.17 10.24 -2.85
CA TRP A 122 31.09 11.70 -2.73
C TRP A 122 30.69 12.38 -4.05
N TRP A 123 31.22 11.90 -5.18
CA TRP A 123 30.77 12.32 -6.50
C TRP A 123 29.28 12.03 -6.73
N LEU A 124 28.80 10.87 -6.28
CA LEU A 124 27.41 10.47 -6.42
C LEU A 124 26.44 11.33 -5.60
N VAL A 125 26.89 11.90 -4.48
CA VAL A 125 26.10 12.73 -3.56
C VAL A 125 26.31 14.24 -3.81
N ILE A 126 27.01 14.61 -4.89
CA ILE A 126 27.21 16.01 -5.27
C ILE A 126 25.88 16.74 -5.47
N ASN A 127 25.81 18.01 -5.02
CA ASN A 127 24.61 18.85 -5.09
C ASN A 127 23.37 18.29 -4.34
N TYR A 128 23.55 17.46 -3.30
CA TYR A 128 22.45 16.96 -2.43
C TYR A 128 21.50 18.04 -1.87
N GLN A 129 21.94 19.30 -1.82
CA GLN A 129 21.12 20.45 -1.44
C GLN A 129 19.88 20.59 -2.35
N VAL A 130 20.02 20.31 -3.65
CA VAL A 130 18.91 20.37 -4.64
C VAL A 130 17.80 19.37 -4.28
N LEU A 131 18.17 18.15 -3.84
CA LEU A 131 17.21 17.15 -3.32
C LEU A 131 16.42 17.67 -2.11
N ILE A 132 17.05 18.43 -1.21
CA ILE A 132 16.36 19.02 -0.05
C ILE A 132 15.37 20.09 -0.51
N TYR A 133 15.76 21.01 -1.40
CA TYR A 133 14.87 22.03 -1.94
C TYR A 133 13.69 21.43 -2.71
N VAL A 134 13.92 20.43 -3.57
CA VAL A 134 12.86 19.69 -4.26
C VAL A 134 11.92 19.00 -3.26
N THR A 135 12.47 18.33 -2.24
CA THR A 135 11.64 17.65 -1.21
C THR A 135 10.75 18.63 -0.44
N LEU A 136 11.26 19.81 -0.07
CA LEU A 136 10.47 20.86 0.59
C LEU A 136 9.39 21.44 -0.33
N GLY A 137 9.71 21.62 -1.63
CA GLY A 137 8.74 22.03 -2.65
C GLY A 137 7.62 21.00 -2.84
N LEU A 138 7.96 19.72 -2.95
CA LEU A 138 7.02 18.61 -3.06
C LEU A 138 6.12 18.49 -1.81
N ALA A 139 6.68 18.65 -0.61
CA ALA A 139 5.91 18.68 0.63
C ALA A 139 4.91 19.86 0.64
N THR A 140 5.36 21.04 0.21
CA THR A 140 4.51 22.25 0.11
C THR A 140 3.35 22.07 -0.88
N TRP A 141 3.62 21.49 -2.06
CA TRP A 141 2.58 21.10 -3.03
C TRP A 141 1.55 20.15 -2.41
N SER A 142 2.01 19.11 -1.70
CA SER A 142 1.14 18.17 -1.00
C SER A 142 0.27 18.83 0.08
N PHE A 143 0.82 19.75 0.87
CA PHE A 143 0.03 20.50 1.86
C PHE A 143 -1.02 21.42 1.23
N PHE A 144 -0.71 22.05 0.09
CA PHE A 144 -1.69 22.85 -0.66
C PHE A 144 -2.83 21.97 -1.20
N ASN A 145 -2.51 20.81 -1.78
CA ASN A 145 -3.52 19.84 -2.24
C ASN A 145 -4.44 19.39 -1.09
N TYR A 146 -3.86 19.04 0.08
CA TYR A 146 -4.62 18.71 1.28
C TYR A 146 -5.56 19.86 1.69
N PHE A 147 -5.08 21.11 1.70
CA PHE A 147 -5.91 22.27 2.04
C PHE A 147 -7.08 22.44 1.07
N CYS A 148 -6.85 22.41 -0.25
CA CYS A 148 -7.91 22.52 -1.25
C CYS A 148 -8.95 21.41 -1.13
N THR A 149 -8.50 20.16 -0.99
CA THR A 149 -9.37 18.99 -0.79
C THR A 149 -10.19 19.11 0.49
N ARG A 150 -9.59 19.65 1.57
CA ARG A 150 -10.26 19.90 2.85
C ARG A 150 -11.33 20.98 2.79
N GLN A 151 -11.15 22.04 2.00
CA GLN A 151 -12.18 23.07 1.82
C GLN A 151 -13.32 22.56 0.93
N PHE A 152 -13.00 21.78 -0.11
CA PHE A 152 -14.01 21.11 -0.95
C PHE A 152 -14.87 20.14 -0.13
N ALA A 153 -14.27 19.23 0.64
CA ALA A 153 -15.00 18.25 1.45
C ALA A 153 -15.74 18.85 2.66
N LYS A 154 -15.58 20.16 2.91
CA LYS A 154 -16.40 20.97 3.83
C LYS A 154 -17.49 21.79 3.12
N HIS A 155 -17.75 21.51 1.84
CA HIS A 155 -18.68 22.22 0.96
C HIS A 155 -18.44 23.75 0.84
N ARG A 156 -17.22 24.24 1.16
CA ARG A 156 -16.87 25.67 0.99
C ARG A 156 -16.47 26.04 -0.43
N ILE A 157 -16.15 25.06 -1.26
CA ILE A 157 -15.74 25.26 -2.66
C ILE A 157 -16.66 24.42 -3.56
N PRO A 158 -17.25 24.99 -4.62
CA PRO A 158 -18.08 24.23 -5.55
C PRO A 158 -17.26 23.22 -6.37
N SER A 159 -17.89 22.13 -6.78
CA SER A 159 -17.21 20.99 -7.43
C SER A 159 -16.35 21.38 -8.64
N GLY A 160 -16.86 22.25 -9.52
CA GLY A 160 -16.12 22.65 -10.73
C GLY A 160 -14.82 23.38 -10.42
N VAL A 161 -14.86 24.32 -9.47
CA VAL A 161 -13.67 25.08 -9.03
C VAL A 161 -12.65 24.16 -8.37
N SER A 162 -13.08 23.17 -7.58
CA SER A 162 -12.17 22.20 -6.96
C SER A 162 -11.41 21.36 -8.01
N ILE A 163 -12.08 20.91 -9.08
CA ILE A 163 -11.44 20.17 -10.18
C ILE A 163 -10.45 21.07 -10.92
N PHE A 164 -10.87 22.27 -11.33
CA PHE A 164 -10.03 23.20 -12.07
C PHE A 164 -8.78 23.58 -11.28
N LEU A 165 -8.94 23.98 -10.02
CA LEU A 165 -7.84 24.34 -9.13
C LEU A 165 -6.88 23.16 -8.89
N TYR A 166 -7.40 21.94 -8.71
CA TYR A 166 -6.57 20.74 -8.58
C TYR A 166 -5.77 20.45 -9.86
N VAL A 167 -6.43 20.39 -11.02
CA VAL A 167 -5.77 20.04 -12.29
C VAL A 167 -4.72 21.09 -12.67
N PHE A 168 -5.05 22.37 -12.54
CA PHE A 168 -4.12 23.47 -12.79
C PHE A 168 -2.90 23.40 -11.86
N TRP A 169 -3.12 23.28 -10.55
CA TRP A 169 -2.02 23.21 -9.58
C TRP A 169 -1.15 21.97 -9.77
N GLN A 170 -1.76 20.80 -10.02
CA GLN A 170 -1.05 19.56 -10.28
C GLN A 170 -0.16 19.68 -11.52
N PHE A 171 -0.65 20.28 -12.61
CA PHE A 171 0.10 20.48 -13.84
C PHE A 171 1.28 21.44 -13.63
N VAL A 172 1.01 22.62 -13.02
CA VAL A 172 2.04 23.64 -12.75
C VAL A 172 3.15 23.11 -11.84
N CYS A 173 2.81 22.43 -10.74
CA CYS A 173 3.83 21.89 -9.84
C CYS A 173 4.60 20.70 -10.43
N PHE A 174 3.96 19.83 -11.22
CA PHE A 174 4.64 18.71 -11.87
C PHE A 174 5.62 19.21 -12.95
N ALA A 175 5.16 20.08 -13.85
CA ALA A 175 6.01 20.69 -14.87
C ALA A 175 7.13 21.52 -14.25
N GLY A 176 6.82 22.38 -13.27
CA GLY A 176 7.82 23.20 -12.58
C GLY A 176 8.87 22.38 -11.83
N SER A 177 8.48 21.27 -11.18
CA SER A 177 9.44 20.37 -10.51
C SER A 177 10.38 19.68 -11.50
N ILE A 178 9.87 19.26 -12.67
CA ILE A 178 10.68 18.65 -13.73
C ILE A 178 11.62 19.70 -14.34
N SER A 179 11.13 20.89 -14.69
CA SER A 179 11.98 21.97 -15.20
C SER A 179 13.07 22.38 -14.21
N PHE A 180 12.76 22.43 -12.91
CA PHE A 180 13.74 22.73 -11.87
C PHE A 180 14.82 21.64 -11.77
N VAL A 181 14.44 20.35 -11.83
CA VAL A 181 15.38 19.22 -11.84
C VAL A 181 16.26 19.20 -13.10
N LEU A 182 15.70 19.51 -14.27
CA LEU A 182 16.46 19.55 -15.53
C LEU A 182 17.37 20.78 -15.65
N ALA A 183 17.07 21.87 -14.94
CA ALA A 183 17.89 23.08 -14.92
C ALA A 183 19.11 23.00 -13.98
N HIS A 184 19.17 21.99 -13.10
CA HIS A 184 20.28 21.81 -12.14
C HIS A 184 21.05 20.53 -12.45
N GLU A 185 22.36 20.66 -12.64
CA GLU A 185 23.24 19.50 -12.82
C GLU A 185 23.32 18.70 -11.51
N MET A 186 22.72 17.51 -11.52
CA MET A 186 22.74 16.55 -10.43
C MET A 186 23.37 15.24 -10.90
N SER A 187 24.04 14.55 -9.96
CA SER A 187 24.50 13.17 -10.17
C SER A 187 23.36 12.27 -10.67
N PRO A 188 23.63 11.29 -11.56
CA PRO A 188 22.58 10.43 -12.15
C PRO A 188 21.67 9.74 -11.12
N ILE A 189 22.22 9.32 -9.97
CA ILE A 189 21.43 8.65 -8.92
C ILE A 189 20.55 9.64 -8.14
N LEU A 190 21.03 10.87 -7.89
CA LEU A 190 20.21 11.93 -7.28
C LEU A 190 19.11 12.42 -8.24
N SER A 191 19.42 12.57 -9.53
CA SER A 191 18.44 12.93 -10.56
C SER A 191 17.37 11.85 -10.74
N GLY A 192 17.76 10.58 -10.84
CA GLY A 192 16.82 9.45 -10.89
C GLY A 192 15.95 9.34 -9.62
N GLY A 193 16.56 9.50 -8.44
CA GLY A 193 15.84 9.47 -7.15
C GLY A 193 14.83 10.62 -7.01
N THR A 194 15.21 11.85 -7.33
CA THR A 194 14.30 13.01 -7.32
C THR A 194 13.18 12.87 -8.34
N GLY A 195 13.47 12.38 -9.55
CA GLY A 195 12.45 12.09 -10.57
C GLY A 195 11.40 11.08 -10.09
N LEU A 196 11.84 9.97 -9.48
CA LEU A 196 10.94 9.00 -8.84
C LEU A 196 10.13 9.63 -7.70
N GLN A 197 10.73 10.48 -6.88
CA GLN A 197 10.06 11.18 -5.79
C GLN A 197 8.97 12.14 -6.30
N ILE A 198 9.23 12.91 -7.37
CA ILE A 198 8.23 13.77 -8.04
C ILE A 198 7.03 12.93 -8.49
N CYS A 199 7.28 11.78 -9.14
CA CYS A 199 6.24 10.85 -9.57
C CYS A 199 5.42 10.30 -8.39
N VAL A 200 6.07 9.84 -7.30
CA VAL A 200 5.39 9.32 -6.11
C VAL A 200 4.52 10.38 -5.44
N TYR A 201 5.02 11.61 -5.27
CA TYR A 201 4.24 12.71 -4.69
C TYR A 201 3.07 13.12 -5.60
N SER A 202 3.28 13.18 -6.91
CA SER A 202 2.22 13.45 -7.90
C SER A 202 1.09 12.41 -7.80
N LEU A 203 1.42 11.12 -7.78
CA LEU A 203 0.46 10.02 -7.68
C LEU A 203 -0.26 9.99 -6.33
N LYS A 204 0.45 10.21 -5.21
CA LYS A 204 -0.16 10.33 -3.88
C LYS A 204 -1.15 11.50 -3.81
N ASN A 205 -0.76 12.69 -4.28
CA ASN A 205 -1.62 13.87 -4.32
C ASN A 205 -2.87 13.65 -5.19
N HIS A 206 -2.73 13.00 -6.34
CA HIS A 206 -3.85 12.63 -7.18
C HIS A 206 -4.80 11.66 -6.47
N SER A 207 -4.26 10.60 -5.86
CA SER A 207 -5.04 9.59 -5.18
C SER A 207 -5.81 10.15 -3.97
N TYR A 208 -5.15 10.99 -3.16
CA TYR A 208 -5.79 11.68 -2.03
C TYR A 208 -6.96 12.56 -2.46
N TRP A 209 -6.76 13.41 -3.47
CA TRP A 209 -7.82 14.26 -4.00
C TRP A 209 -8.95 13.44 -4.61
N HIS A 210 -8.62 12.48 -5.48
CA HIS A 210 -9.60 11.64 -6.20
C HIS A 210 -10.51 10.87 -5.24
N THR A 211 -9.95 10.13 -4.28
CA THR A 211 -10.76 9.35 -3.34
C THR A 211 -11.67 10.25 -2.52
N ASN A 212 -11.17 11.34 -1.92
CA ASN A 212 -12.02 12.24 -1.13
C ASN A 212 -13.08 12.94 -1.99
N TYR A 213 -12.76 13.32 -3.23
CA TYR A 213 -13.71 13.92 -4.16
C TYR A 213 -14.87 12.97 -4.52
N PHE A 214 -14.55 11.71 -4.84
CA PHE A 214 -15.56 10.69 -5.16
C PHE A 214 -16.40 10.29 -3.94
N LEU A 215 -15.82 10.20 -2.74
CA LEU A 215 -16.55 9.89 -1.52
C LEU A 215 -17.54 11.01 -1.15
N THR A 216 -17.14 12.29 -1.21
CA THR A 216 -18.05 13.42 -0.99
C THR A 216 -19.22 13.40 -1.98
N LYS A 217 -18.95 13.23 -3.28
CA LYS A 217 -20.01 13.14 -4.29
C LYS A 217 -20.87 11.87 -4.19
N GLY A 218 -20.31 10.76 -3.71
CA GLY A 218 -21.05 9.54 -3.42
C GLY A 218 -22.02 9.74 -2.27
N LEU A 219 -21.59 10.44 -1.22
CA LEU A 219 -22.39 10.78 -0.05
C LEU A 219 -23.55 11.73 -0.42
N ASP A 220 -23.28 12.80 -1.18
CA ASP A 220 -24.29 13.74 -1.69
C ASP A 220 -25.40 13.04 -2.49
N LYS A 221 -25.03 12.00 -3.26
CA LYS A 221 -25.96 11.19 -4.05
C LYS A 221 -26.72 10.16 -3.21
N ALA A 222 -26.07 9.53 -2.24
CA ALA A 222 -26.64 8.41 -1.51
C ALA A 222 -27.87 8.81 -0.68
N LYS A 223 -27.88 10.03 -0.12
CA LYS A 223 -28.96 10.58 0.75
C LYS A 223 -29.44 9.64 1.88
N SER A 224 -28.67 8.60 2.18
CA SER A 224 -29.07 7.51 3.08
C SER A 224 -28.71 7.84 4.53
N LYS A 225 -29.66 7.64 5.45
CA LYS A 225 -29.47 7.94 6.88
C LYS A 225 -28.41 7.06 7.57
N VAL A 226 -28.05 5.94 6.94
CA VAL A 226 -26.96 5.05 7.36
C VAL A 226 -25.85 5.13 6.31
N VAL A 227 -24.63 5.44 6.78
CA VAL A 227 -23.42 5.52 5.96
C VAL A 227 -22.31 4.81 6.72
N ARG A 228 -21.61 3.88 6.05
CA ARG A 228 -20.45 3.21 6.65
C ARG A 228 -19.31 4.20 6.85
N VAL A 229 -18.63 4.16 7.99
CA VAL A 229 -17.48 5.03 8.29
C VAL A 229 -16.40 4.93 7.20
N ASP A 230 -16.15 3.72 6.69
CA ASP A 230 -15.21 3.45 5.60
C ASP A 230 -15.52 4.21 4.29
N LEU A 231 -16.79 4.62 4.09
CA LEU A 231 -17.30 5.32 2.91
C LEU A 231 -17.41 6.84 3.14
N THR A 232 -16.83 7.38 4.22
CA THR A 232 -16.80 8.82 4.50
C THR A 232 -15.43 9.44 4.17
N PRO A 233 -15.35 10.66 3.61
CA PRO A 233 -14.07 11.30 3.27
C PRO A 233 -13.24 11.59 4.52
N ASN A 234 -11.98 11.12 4.55
CA ASN A 234 -11.08 11.28 5.69
C ASN A 234 -10.15 12.49 5.51
N ILE A 235 -10.53 13.59 6.16
CA ILE A 235 -9.93 14.92 6.04
C ILE A 235 -8.99 15.22 7.24
N SER A 236 -8.57 14.20 7.99
CA SER A 236 -7.72 14.37 9.16
C SER A 236 -6.26 14.61 8.76
N PHE A 237 -5.65 15.69 9.24
CA PHE A 237 -4.25 16.05 8.99
C PHE A 237 -3.27 14.93 9.37
N ARG A 238 -3.52 14.26 10.51
CA ARG A 238 -2.71 13.11 10.96
C ARG A 238 -2.81 11.93 10.00
N HIS A 239 -3.97 11.70 9.39
CA HIS A 239 -4.17 10.63 8.42
C HIS A 239 -3.53 10.95 7.07
N PHE A 240 -3.59 12.22 6.65
CA PHE A 240 -2.87 12.71 5.48
C PHE A 240 -1.35 12.56 5.63
N LEU A 241 -0.77 13.02 6.74
CA LEU A 241 0.67 12.83 7.01
C LEU A 241 1.08 11.35 7.03
N TYR A 242 0.26 10.49 7.65
CA TYR A 242 0.49 9.04 7.63
C TYR A 242 0.51 8.49 6.20
N PHE A 243 -0.46 8.88 5.35
CA PHE A 243 -0.51 8.47 3.95
C PHE A 243 0.69 8.94 3.13
N MET A 244 1.21 10.14 3.38
CA MET A 244 2.40 10.65 2.67
C MET A 244 3.63 9.75 2.90
N VAL A 245 3.80 9.23 4.12
CA VAL A 245 4.91 8.34 4.49
C VAL A 245 4.62 6.85 4.23
N ALA A 246 3.33 6.46 4.15
CA ALA A 246 2.95 5.07 3.93
C ALA A 246 3.49 4.52 2.58
N PRO A 247 3.90 3.23 2.52
CA PRO A 247 4.42 2.59 1.31
C PRO A 247 3.29 2.19 0.33
N THR A 248 2.34 3.10 0.09
CA THR A 248 1.20 2.91 -0.81
C THR A 248 0.97 4.17 -1.66
N LEU A 249 0.52 3.98 -2.90
CA LEU A 249 0.10 5.08 -3.78
C LEU A 249 -1.42 5.33 -3.75
N VAL A 250 -2.19 4.37 -3.26
CA VAL A 250 -3.66 4.46 -3.16
C VAL A 250 -4.05 4.99 -1.78
N PHE A 251 -4.84 6.07 -1.76
CA PHE A 251 -5.43 6.59 -0.54
C PHE A 251 -6.71 5.82 -0.19
N GLU A 252 -6.72 5.20 0.99
CA GLU A 252 -7.88 4.58 1.61
C GLU A 252 -8.31 5.40 2.85
N THR A 253 -9.58 5.32 3.24
CA THR A 253 -10.14 6.03 4.39
C THR A 253 -9.68 5.46 5.72
N SER A 254 -9.42 4.15 5.76
CA SER A 254 -8.88 3.38 6.86
C SER A 254 -7.87 2.36 6.33
N PHE A 255 -6.61 2.46 6.78
CA PHE A 255 -5.57 1.48 6.41
C PHE A 255 -5.48 0.33 7.43
N PRO A 256 -5.26 -0.92 7.01
CA PRO A 256 -5.01 -2.04 7.92
C PRO A 256 -3.69 -1.82 8.67
N ARG A 257 -3.72 -2.03 9.99
CA ARG A 257 -2.56 -1.83 10.87
C ARG A 257 -2.12 -3.14 11.53
N THR A 258 -0.82 -3.29 11.73
CA THR A 258 -0.27 -4.37 12.57
C THR A 258 -0.56 -4.08 14.05
N LYS A 259 -0.60 -5.13 14.88
CA LYS A 259 -0.84 -5.00 16.33
C LYS A 259 0.34 -4.37 17.07
N SER A 260 1.55 -4.57 16.57
CA SER A 260 2.81 -4.08 17.15
C SER A 260 3.88 -3.93 16.06
N ILE A 261 4.98 -3.23 16.40
CA ILE A 261 6.15 -3.04 15.52
C ILE A 261 7.18 -4.13 15.86
N ARG A 262 7.57 -4.94 14.86
CA ARG A 262 8.59 -5.99 14.98
C ARG A 262 9.98 -5.38 14.75
N TRP A 263 10.59 -4.78 15.78
CA TRP A 263 11.90 -4.10 15.64
C TRP A 263 13.03 -4.98 15.11
N THR A 264 13.06 -6.26 15.49
CA THR A 264 14.03 -7.24 14.96
C THR A 264 13.89 -7.45 13.45
N TYR A 265 12.65 -7.47 12.94
CA TYR A 265 12.37 -7.53 11.50
C TYR A 265 12.85 -6.24 10.80
N VAL A 266 12.53 -5.06 11.37
CA VAL A 266 12.97 -3.77 10.80
C VAL A 266 14.50 -3.70 10.73
N LEU A 267 15.20 -4.09 11.80
CA LEU A 267 16.68 -4.11 11.81
C LEU A 267 17.25 -5.09 10.79
N LYS A 268 16.67 -6.28 10.64
CA LYS A 268 17.07 -7.27 9.63
C LYS A 268 16.95 -6.70 8.21
N GLU A 269 15.81 -6.08 7.87
CA GLU A 269 15.59 -5.50 6.54
C GLU A 269 16.49 -4.27 6.29
N LEU A 270 16.77 -3.45 7.32
CA LEU A 270 17.73 -2.35 7.21
C LEU A 270 19.16 -2.84 6.92
N ILE A 271 19.61 -3.90 7.60
CA ILE A 271 20.92 -4.52 7.36
C ILE A 271 20.97 -5.15 5.95
N ALA A 272 19.91 -5.83 5.53
CA ALA A 272 19.81 -6.40 4.19
C ALA A 272 19.85 -5.32 3.09
N GLY A 273 19.12 -4.23 3.26
CA GLY A 273 19.14 -3.08 2.35
C GLY A 273 20.49 -2.37 2.29
N ALA A 274 21.15 -2.18 3.44
CA ALA A 274 22.50 -1.62 3.50
C ALA A 274 23.53 -2.52 2.81
N GLY A 275 23.45 -3.84 3.02
CA GLY A 275 24.30 -4.82 2.34
C GLY A 275 24.10 -4.83 0.82
N ALA A 276 22.85 -4.78 0.35
CA ALA A 276 22.54 -4.68 -1.07
C ALA A 276 23.05 -3.37 -1.70
N PHE A 277 22.93 -2.24 -1.01
CA PHE A 277 23.48 -0.96 -1.47
C PHE A 277 25.01 -0.98 -1.55
N LEU A 278 25.68 -1.46 -0.49
CA LEU A 278 27.15 -1.57 -0.44
C LEU A 278 27.69 -2.49 -1.54
N MET A 279 27.00 -3.60 -1.82
CA MET A 279 27.38 -4.51 -2.89
C MET A 279 27.15 -3.93 -4.28
N PHE A 280 26.04 -3.21 -4.52
CA PHE A 280 25.84 -2.46 -5.75
C PHE A 280 26.96 -1.41 -5.95
N TYR A 281 27.35 -0.72 -4.88
CA TYR A 281 28.45 0.25 -4.89
C TYR A 281 29.81 -0.38 -5.23
N ILE A 282 30.15 -1.54 -4.64
CA ILE A 282 31.37 -2.29 -4.96
C ILE A 282 31.39 -2.73 -6.43
N VAL A 283 30.25 -3.21 -6.96
CA VAL A 283 30.14 -3.57 -8.38
C VAL A 283 30.34 -2.36 -9.30
N CYS A 284 29.81 -1.19 -8.94
CA CYS A 284 30.08 0.06 -9.67
C CYS A 284 31.56 0.47 -9.62
N LEU A 285 32.21 0.38 -8.46
CA LEU A 285 33.66 0.63 -8.33
C LEU A 285 34.49 -0.34 -9.18
N TYR A 286 34.14 -1.64 -9.17
CA TYR A 286 34.86 -2.66 -9.92
C TYR A 286 34.65 -2.53 -11.45
N SER A 287 33.51 -1.98 -11.87
CA SER A 287 33.22 -1.68 -13.28
C SER A 287 33.96 -0.44 -13.78
N ASN A 288 34.10 0.59 -12.93
CA ASN A 288 34.86 1.81 -13.23
C ASN A 288 36.36 1.61 -12.96
N LYS A 289 37.00 0.71 -13.70
CA LYS A 289 38.48 0.62 -13.79
C LYS A 289 39.03 1.71 -14.72
N PHE A 290 38.98 2.96 -14.24
CA PHE A 290 39.79 4.08 -14.69
C PHE A 290 40.71 4.51 -13.54
#